data_AF-A0A3B9K8J5-F1
#
_entry.id   AF-A0A3B9K8J5-F1
#
_cell.length_a   1.000
_cell.length_b   1.000
_cell.length_c   1.000
_cell.angle_alpha   90.00
_cell.angle_beta   90.00
_cell.angle_gamma   90.00
#
_symmetry.space_group_name_H-M   'P 1'
#
loop_
_entity.id
_entity.type
_entity.pdbx_description
1 polymer ?
#
loop_
_entity_poly.entity_id
_entity_poly.type
_entity_poly.pdbx_seq_one_letter_code
_entity_poly.pdbx_strand_id
1 'polypeptide(L)'
;MTLIEGFVRDEIFIDFGVDILYGSDQCYINYPCRFPTVGFQLMATNGLSQIADRIRKDMGVKPMHPMDEFTDDTCDNDGWYDFYVGINGYAQNHMDSCIEFVVVNSESDDNEQRYTIDLTTEEQEVIYARLDEQCRRYLGKGCEELLAEARKQMEEDES
;
A
#
# COMPACT_ATOMS: atom_id res chain seq x y z
N MET A 1 5.18 -8.06 -21.18
CA MET A 1 5.80 -7.64 -19.93
C MET A 1 6.24 -6.20 -20.09
N THR A 2 5.40 -5.27 -19.63
CA THR A 2 5.71 -3.84 -19.62
C THR A 2 6.71 -3.52 -18.50
N LEU A 3 7.40 -2.38 -18.56
CA LEU A 3 8.29 -1.91 -17.48
C LEU A 3 7.55 -1.82 -16.13
N ILE A 4 6.27 -1.45 -16.18
CA ILE A 4 5.37 -1.33 -15.02
C ILE A 4 5.09 -2.71 -14.41
N GLU A 5 4.76 -3.71 -15.23
CA GLU A 5 4.57 -5.09 -14.77
C GLU A 5 5.83 -5.68 -14.13
N GLY A 6 7.01 -5.30 -14.63
CA GLY A 6 8.29 -5.68 -14.02
C GLY A 6 8.48 -5.06 -12.65
N PHE A 7 8.34 -3.74 -12.56
CA PHE A 7 8.45 -3.01 -11.30
C PHE A 7 7.47 -3.55 -10.25
N VAL A 8 6.19 -3.69 -10.59
CA VAL A 8 5.18 -4.17 -9.63
C VAL A 8 5.49 -5.58 -9.13
N ARG A 9 5.95 -6.48 -10.02
CA ARG A 9 6.28 -7.85 -9.63
C ARG A 9 7.49 -7.89 -8.68
N ASP A 10 8.47 -7.05 -8.92
CA ASP A 10 9.77 -7.09 -8.26
C ASP A 10 9.83 -6.18 -7.01
N GLU A 11 8.87 -5.25 -6.83
CA GLU A 11 8.90 -4.26 -5.74
C GLU A 11 7.62 -4.23 -4.88
N ILE A 12 6.49 -4.80 -5.31
CA ILE A 12 5.25 -4.81 -4.53
C ILE A 12 5.05 -6.17 -3.85
N PHE A 13 5.30 -6.19 -2.54
CA PHE A 13 5.11 -7.35 -1.68
C PHE A 13 4.32 -6.99 -0.43
N ILE A 14 3.30 -7.78 -0.10
CA ILE A 14 2.56 -7.64 1.14
C ILE A 14 3.43 -8.17 2.29
N ASP A 15 3.54 -7.39 3.36
CA ASP A 15 4.11 -7.86 4.60
C ASP A 15 3.08 -8.68 5.39
N PHE A 16 3.10 -9.99 5.20
CA PHE A 16 2.26 -10.94 5.95
C PHE A 16 2.75 -11.18 7.39
N GLY A 17 3.83 -10.53 7.83
CA GLY A 17 4.24 -10.47 9.23
C GLY A 17 3.38 -9.50 10.06
N VAL A 18 2.61 -8.64 9.40
CA VAL A 18 1.69 -7.67 10.01
C VAL A 18 0.24 -8.04 9.72
N ASP A 19 -0.68 -7.60 10.59
CA ASP A 19 -2.10 -7.83 10.44
C ASP A 19 -2.69 -7.08 9.24
N ILE A 20 -3.60 -7.75 8.51
CA ILE A 20 -4.40 -7.15 7.45
C ILE A 20 -5.48 -6.27 8.10
N LEU A 21 -5.60 -5.03 7.62
CA LEU A 21 -6.49 -4.03 8.19
C LEU A 21 -7.86 -4.11 7.51
N TYR A 22 -8.86 -4.65 8.20
CA TYR A 22 -10.25 -4.63 7.74
C TYR A 22 -10.94 -3.36 8.20
N GLY A 23 -11.73 -2.74 7.32
CA GLY A 23 -12.43 -1.52 7.65
C GLY A 23 -13.66 -1.27 6.79
N SER A 24 -14.24 -0.09 7.01
CA SER A 24 -15.25 0.48 6.15
C SER A 24 -15.00 1.97 5.98
N ASP A 25 -15.40 2.50 4.84
CA ASP A 25 -15.38 3.94 4.55
C ASP A 25 -16.74 4.35 3.94
N GLN A 26 -16.97 5.64 3.76
CA GLN A 26 -18.21 6.19 3.21
C GLN A 26 -17.97 7.10 2.02
N CYS A 27 -18.81 6.94 1.00
CA CYS A 27 -18.94 7.96 -0.03
C CYS A 27 -20.15 8.86 0.29
N TYR A 28 -20.00 10.15 -0.04
CA TYR A 28 -20.96 11.24 0.19
C TYR A 28 -21.18 11.64 1.66
N ILE A 29 -21.29 12.96 1.89
CA ILE A 29 -21.47 13.54 3.24
C ILE A 29 -22.95 13.47 3.68
N ASN A 30 -23.88 13.77 2.76
CA ASN A 30 -25.29 13.96 3.10
C ASN A 30 -26.13 12.66 3.06
N TYR A 31 -25.66 11.66 2.32
CA TYR A 31 -26.29 10.35 2.16
C TYR A 31 -25.19 9.30 2.15
N PRO A 32 -24.60 9.00 3.32
CA PRO A 32 -23.43 8.15 3.39
C PRO A 32 -23.77 6.78 2.84
N CYS A 33 -23.08 6.40 1.77
CA CYS A 33 -23.09 5.04 1.27
C CYS A 33 -21.77 4.42 1.73
N ARG A 34 -21.87 3.51 2.70
CA ARG A 34 -20.71 2.80 3.24
C ARG A 34 -20.26 1.68 2.32
N PHE A 35 -18.97 1.41 2.32
CA PHE A 35 -18.36 0.35 1.55
C PHE A 35 -17.20 -0.28 2.34
N PRO A 36 -16.94 -1.59 2.13
CA PRO A 36 -15.83 -2.27 2.81
C PRO A 36 -14.47 -1.81 2.27
N THR A 37 -13.48 -1.80 3.14
CA THR A 37 -12.07 -1.54 2.80
C THR A 37 -11.17 -2.63 3.40
N VAL A 38 -10.08 -2.94 2.70
CA VAL A 38 -9.02 -3.82 3.20
C VAL A 38 -7.68 -3.14 2.91
N GLY A 39 -6.89 -2.91 3.94
CA GLY A 39 -5.55 -2.33 3.86
C GLY A 39 -4.45 -3.36 4.07
N PHE A 40 -3.39 -3.23 3.29
CA PHE A 40 -2.17 -4.04 3.37
C PHE A 40 -0.98 -3.16 3.68
N GLN A 41 -0.13 -3.59 4.62
CA GLN A 41 1.22 -3.07 4.73
C GLN A 41 2.10 -3.74 3.66
N LEU A 42 2.94 -2.96 3.00
CA LEU A 42 3.89 -3.44 2.01
C LEU A 42 5.29 -3.50 2.60
N MET A 43 6.09 -4.46 2.13
CA MET A 43 7.52 -4.51 2.41
C MET A 43 8.19 -3.24 1.84
N ALA A 44 9.06 -2.60 2.63
CA ALA A 44 9.84 -1.45 2.21
C ALA A 44 10.97 -1.85 1.24
N THR A 45 10.59 -2.13 -0.01
CA THR A 45 11.52 -2.54 -1.06
C THR A 45 12.38 -1.38 -1.56
N ASN A 46 13.53 -1.68 -2.15
CA ASN A 46 14.45 -0.69 -2.68
C ASN A 46 13.78 0.25 -3.70
N GLY A 47 12.93 -0.27 -4.57
CA GLY A 47 12.19 0.51 -5.56
C GLY A 47 11.18 1.46 -4.93
N LEU A 48 10.40 0.99 -3.95
CA LEU A 48 9.44 1.85 -3.22
C LEU A 48 10.16 2.94 -2.43
N SER A 49 11.24 2.59 -1.74
CA SER A 49 12.09 3.51 -0.99
C SER A 49 12.71 4.61 -1.86
N GLN A 50 13.18 4.27 -3.06
CA GLN A 50 13.70 5.25 -4.02
C GLN A 50 12.62 6.21 -4.53
N ILE A 51 11.39 5.73 -4.75
CA ILE A 51 10.27 6.58 -5.14
C ILE A 51 9.90 7.53 -3.99
N ALA A 52 9.83 7.01 -2.76
CA ALA A 52 9.56 7.81 -1.57
C ALA A 52 10.59 8.93 -1.38
N ASP A 53 11.89 8.62 -1.51
CA ASP A 53 12.95 9.62 -1.44
C ASP A 53 12.86 10.66 -2.55
N ARG A 54 12.49 10.27 -3.76
CA ARG A 54 12.29 11.21 -4.86
C ARG A 54 11.15 12.19 -4.56
N ILE A 55 10.02 11.69 -4.06
CA ILE A 55 8.88 12.54 -3.66
C ILE A 55 9.30 13.52 -2.56
N ARG A 56 9.97 13.03 -1.51
CA ARG A 56 10.47 13.87 -0.40
C ARG A 56 11.47 14.91 -0.89
N LYS A 57 12.37 14.53 -1.80
CA LYS A 57 13.34 15.44 -2.43
C LYS A 57 12.67 16.54 -3.26
N ASP A 58 11.64 16.20 -4.02
CA ASP A 58 10.89 17.18 -4.82
C ASP A 58 10.15 18.20 -3.92
N MET A 59 9.85 17.82 -2.66
CA MET A 59 9.30 18.70 -1.63
C MET A 59 10.37 19.47 -0.83
N GLY A 60 11.65 19.30 -1.16
CA GLY A 60 12.77 19.98 -0.53
C GLY A 60 13.29 19.32 0.76
N VAL A 61 12.81 18.12 1.08
CA VAL A 61 13.27 17.34 2.23
C VAL A 61 14.45 16.47 1.80
N LYS A 62 15.41 16.23 2.72
CA LYS A 62 16.58 15.41 2.40
C LYS A 62 16.17 13.94 2.22
N PRO A 63 16.67 13.25 1.19
CA PRO A 63 16.45 11.81 1.05
C PRO A 63 17.04 11.11 2.27
N MET A 64 16.33 10.10 2.77
CA MET A 64 16.80 9.26 3.86
C MET A 64 17.69 8.14 3.35
N HIS A 65 17.45 7.61 2.13
CA HIS A 65 18.33 6.59 1.59
C HIS A 65 19.65 7.16 1.10
N PRO A 66 20.80 6.76 1.71
CA PRO A 66 22.11 7.10 1.19
C PRO A 66 22.27 6.37 -0.15
N MET A 67 22.14 7.11 -1.24
CA MET A 67 22.19 6.59 -2.61
C MET A 67 23.52 5.94 -3.01
N ASP A 68 24.55 5.97 -2.16
CA ASP A 68 25.93 5.76 -2.62
C ASP A 68 26.56 4.37 -2.39
N GLU A 69 26.13 3.50 -1.48
CA GLU A 69 26.79 2.17 -1.33
C GLU A 69 25.84 1.05 -0.81
N PHE A 70 25.89 -0.14 -1.45
CA PHE A 70 25.37 -1.48 -1.03
C PHE A 70 23.92 -1.86 -1.44
N THR A 71 23.70 -2.80 -2.38
CA THR A 71 23.55 -4.29 -2.28
C THR A 71 22.43 -4.77 -1.35
N ASP A 72 21.48 -5.54 -1.90
CA ASP A 72 20.25 -6.13 -1.31
C ASP A 72 20.35 -6.73 0.11
N ASP A 73 21.55 -6.98 0.63
CA ASP A 73 21.77 -7.68 1.91
C ASP A 73 21.75 -6.76 3.15
N THR A 74 21.58 -5.44 3.00
CA THR A 74 21.54 -4.46 4.12
C THR A 74 20.19 -3.77 4.29
N CYS A 75 19.12 -4.34 3.75
CA CYS A 75 17.76 -3.85 3.99
C CYS A 75 17.38 -4.18 5.45
N ASP A 76 17.59 -3.22 6.37
CA ASP A 76 17.04 -3.34 7.72
C ASP A 76 15.51 -3.35 7.60
N ASN A 77 14.87 -4.36 8.20
CA ASN A 77 13.40 -4.42 8.31
C ASN A 77 12.85 -3.28 9.19
N ASP A 78 13.70 -2.54 9.90
CA ASP A 78 13.37 -1.27 10.56
C ASP A 78 13.40 -0.12 9.53
N GLY A 79 12.63 -0.30 8.45
CA GLY A 79 12.63 0.57 7.28
C GLY A 79 12.34 2.02 7.63
N TRP A 80 12.97 2.96 6.92
CA TRP A 80 12.73 4.39 7.10
C TRP A 80 11.33 4.85 6.66
N TYR A 81 10.59 3.94 6.01
CA TYR A 81 9.22 4.16 5.55
C TYR A 81 8.35 2.94 5.82
N ASP A 82 7.12 3.19 6.26
CA ASP A 82 6.04 2.20 6.22
C ASP A 82 5.15 2.48 5.02
N PHE A 83 4.92 1.47 4.18
CA PHE A 83 4.11 1.58 2.97
C PHE A 83 2.77 0.88 3.15
N TYR A 84 1.70 1.49 2.65
CA TYR A 84 0.34 0.97 2.75
C TYR A 84 -0.38 1.08 1.41
N VAL A 85 -1.15 0.06 1.08
CA VAL A 85 -2.05 0.07 -0.07
C VAL A 85 -3.39 -0.55 0.31
N GLY A 86 -4.48 0.04 -0.18
CA GLY A 86 -5.82 -0.43 0.10
C GLY A 86 -6.57 -0.90 -1.14
N ILE A 87 -7.50 -1.81 -0.89
CA ILE A 87 -8.57 -2.19 -1.80
C ILE A 87 -9.92 -1.82 -1.19
N ASN A 88 -10.90 -1.47 -2.02
CA ASN A 88 -12.20 -1.03 -1.55
C ASN A 88 -13.36 -1.55 -2.41
N GLY A 89 -14.54 -1.65 -1.79
CA GLY A 89 -15.76 -2.12 -2.44
C GLY A 89 -16.50 -1.08 -3.30
N TYR A 90 -15.97 0.13 -3.44
CA TYR A 90 -16.62 1.25 -4.16
C TYR A 90 -16.02 1.50 -5.54
N ALA A 91 -14.69 1.45 -5.66
CA ALA A 91 -13.96 1.61 -6.91
C ALA A 91 -14.24 0.43 -7.85
N GLN A 92 -14.41 0.70 -9.15
CA GLN A 92 -14.72 -0.33 -10.15
C GLN A 92 -13.62 -1.39 -10.29
N ASN A 93 -12.37 -0.99 -10.11
CA ASN A 93 -11.20 -1.86 -10.12
C ASN A 93 -10.78 -2.31 -8.70
N HIS A 94 -11.61 -2.01 -7.70
CA HIS A 94 -11.39 -2.34 -6.29
C HIS A 94 -10.10 -1.83 -5.67
N MET A 95 -9.33 -0.96 -6.34
CA MET A 95 -8.08 -0.41 -5.81
C MET A 95 -8.28 1.02 -5.32
N ASP A 96 -7.49 1.38 -4.31
CA ASP A 96 -7.26 2.79 -3.99
C ASP A 96 -6.40 3.46 -5.08
N SER A 97 -6.49 4.79 -5.16
CA SER A 97 -5.81 5.58 -6.19
C SER A 97 -4.32 5.78 -5.95
N CYS A 98 -3.79 5.39 -4.79
CA CYS A 98 -2.41 5.63 -4.40
C CYS A 98 -1.88 4.55 -3.45
N ILE A 99 -0.55 4.44 -3.38
CA ILE A 99 0.16 3.82 -2.27
C ILE A 99 0.49 4.93 -1.28
N GLU A 100 0.10 4.77 -0.02
CA GLU A 100 0.47 5.70 1.04
C GLU A 100 1.80 5.28 1.66
N PHE A 101 2.63 6.23 2.06
CA PHE A 101 3.79 5.93 2.89
C PHE A 101 3.95 6.92 4.04
N VAL A 102 4.37 6.39 5.18
CA VAL A 102 4.66 7.13 6.40
C VAL A 102 6.16 7.15 6.61
N VAL A 103 6.71 8.31 6.97
CA VAL A 103 8.10 8.41 7.39
C VAL A 103 8.27 7.88 8.81
N VAL A 104 9.14 6.88 8.97
CA VAL A 104 9.44 6.23 10.26
C VAL A 104 10.92 6.44 10.57
N ASN A 105 11.28 7.70 10.80
CA ASN A 105 12.63 8.06 11.20
C ASN A 105 12.60 9.28 12.13
N SER A 106 12.78 9.03 13.43
CA SER A 106 12.77 10.05 14.47
C SER A 106 13.83 11.15 14.30
N GLU A 107 14.88 10.90 13.51
CA GLU A 107 15.93 11.89 13.24
C GLU A 107 15.57 12.85 12.09
N SER A 108 14.44 12.61 11.40
CA SER A 108 14.00 13.48 10.33
C SER A 108 12.95 14.49 10.77
N ASP A 109 12.98 15.66 10.12
CA ASP A 109 12.07 16.77 10.39
C ASP A 109 10.61 16.43 10.04
N ASP A 110 10.41 15.46 9.14
CA ASP A 110 9.09 14.99 8.69
C ASP A 110 8.76 13.58 9.20
N ASN A 111 9.31 13.17 10.34
CA ASN A 111 8.89 11.94 11.02
C ASN A 111 7.36 11.90 11.21
N GLU A 112 6.75 10.74 11.01
CA GLU A 112 5.30 10.48 11.04
C GLU A 112 4.49 11.21 9.94
N GLN A 113 5.15 11.96 9.06
CA GLN A 113 4.48 12.60 7.94
C GLN A 113 4.05 11.55 6.91
N ARG A 114 2.84 11.75 6.37
CA ARG A 114 2.24 10.92 5.33
C ARG A 114 2.40 11.54 3.96
N TYR A 115 2.69 10.70 2.99
CA TYR A 115 2.83 11.02 1.58
C TYR A 115 2.14 9.95 0.72
N THR A 116 1.92 10.27 -0.55
CA THR A 116 1.25 9.36 -1.50
C THR A 116 2.07 9.19 -2.76
N ILE A 117 2.03 7.97 -3.30
CA ILE A 117 2.49 7.62 -4.64
C ILE A 117 1.23 7.40 -5.46
N ASP A 118 0.89 8.38 -6.31
CA ASP A 118 -0.30 8.30 -7.16
C ASP A 118 -0.15 7.19 -8.20
N LEU A 119 -1.19 6.37 -8.34
CA LEU A 119 -1.22 5.26 -9.29
C LEU A 119 -2.08 5.61 -10.49
N THR A 120 -1.56 5.37 -11.68
CA THR A 120 -2.35 5.35 -12.92
C THR A 120 -3.30 4.15 -12.94
N THR A 121 -4.33 4.20 -13.81
CA THR A 121 -5.28 3.08 -13.94
C THR A 121 -4.59 1.77 -14.34
N GLU A 122 -3.57 1.83 -15.20
CA GLU A 122 -2.78 0.65 -15.59
C GLU A 122 -2.00 0.07 -14.40
N GLU A 123 -1.40 0.92 -13.58
CA GLU A 123 -0.68 0.49 -12.36
C GLU A 123 -1.63 -0.13 -11.33
N GLN A 124 -2.82 0.44 -11.17
CA GLN A 124 -3.83 -0.10 -10.25
C GLN A 124 -4.23 -1.54 -10.65
N GLU A 125 -4.47 -1.81 -11.93
CA GLU A 125 -4.81 -3.16 -12.40
C GLU A 125 -3.69 -4.18 -12.14
N VAL A 126 -2.45 -3.79 -12.41
CA VAL A 126 -1.29 -4.67 -12.21
C VAL A 126 -1.02 -4.91 -10.72
N ILE A 127 -1.13 -3.86 -9.89
CA ILE A 127 -0.99 -3.98 -8.43
C ILE A 127 -2.09 -4.87 -7.86
N TYR A 128 -3.36 -4.67 -8.26
CA TYR A 128 -4.46 -5.52 -7.79
C TYR A 128 -4.19 -7.00 -8.08
N ALA A 129 -3.81 -7.33 -9.32
CA ALA A 129 -3.50 -8.70 -9.72
C ALA A 129 -2.34 -9.28 -8.87
N ARG A 130 -1.35 -8.44 -8.55
CA ARG A 130 -0.20 -8.83 -7.72
C ARG A 130 -0.58 -9.03 -6.25
N LEU A 131 -1.46 -8.20 -5.69
CA LEU A 131 -1.99 -8.37 -4.33
C LEU A 131 -2.83 -9.64 -4.25
N ASP A 132 -3.74 -9.87 -5.20
CA ASP A 132 -4.60 -11.05 -5.24
C ASP A 132 -3.80 -12.36 -5.37
N GLU A 133 -2.76 -12.38 -6.22
CA GLU A 133 -1.83 -13.50 -6.33
C GLU A 133 -1.17 -13.82 -4.97
N GLN A 134 -0.70 -12.80 -4.27
CA GLN A 134 -0.04 -12.95 -2.97
C GLN A 134 -1.03 -13.41 -1.89
N CYS A 135 -2.20 -12.79 -1.79
CA CYS A 135 -3.25 -13.21 -0.85
C CYS A 135 -3.63 -14.68 -1.08
N ARG A 136 -3.85 -15.11 -2.33
CA ARG A 136 -4.18 -16.51 -2.63
C ARG A 136 -3.07 -17.45 -2.21
N ARG A 137 -1.81 -17.07 -2.41
CA ARG A 137 -0.65 -17.89 -2.09
C ARG A 137 -0.42 -18.03 -0.59
N TYR A 138 -0.54 -16.95 0.18
CA TYR A 138 -0.15 -16.92 1.59
C TYR A 138 -1.33 -17.08 2.56
N LEU A 139 -2.54 -16.63 2.19
CA LEU A 139 -3.74 -16.72 3.03
C LEU A 139 -4.72 -17.81 2.55
N GLY A 140 -4.56 -18.31 1.33
CA GLY A 140 -5.52 -19.21 0.70
C GLY A 140 -6.83 -18.54 0.28
N LYS A 141 -6.88 -17.19 0.25
CA LYS A 141 -8.04 -16.38 -0.11
C LYS A 141 -7.63 -15.25 -1.06
N GLY A 142 -8.48 -14.90 -2.02
CA GLY A 142 -8.26 -13.75 -2.91
C GLY A 142 -8.70 -12.40 -2.33
N CYS A 143 -8.35 -11.31 -3.00
CA CYS A 143 -8.74 -9.95 -2.60
C CYS A 143 -10.26 -9.77 -2.51
N GLU A 144 -11.03 -10.38 -3.42
CA GLU A 144 -12.50 -10.34 -3.39
C GLU A 144 -13.08 -11.03 -2.14
N GLU A 145 -12.46 -12.13 -1.69
CA GLU A 145 -12.89 -12.83 -0.48
C GLU A 145 -12.60 -11.99 0.77
N LEU A 146 -11.45 -11.31 0.81
CA LEU A 146 -11.12 -10.38 1.90
C LEU A 146 -12.11 -9.21 1.95
N LEU A 147 -12.50 -8.65 0.80
CA LEU A 147 -13.52 -7.60 0.71
C LEU A 147 -14.91 -8.10 1.14
N ALA A 148 -15.25 -9.37 0.84
CA ALA A 148 -16.50 -9.98 1.31
C ALA A 148 -16.50 -10.17 2.83
N GLU A 149 -15.36 -10.52 3.42
CA GLU A 149 -15.19 -10.59 4.88
C GLU A 149 -15.32 -9.22 5.54
N ALA A 150 -14.66 -8.19 4.98
CA ALA A 150 -14.82 -6.80 5.42
C ALA A 150 -16.29 -6.35 5.35
N ARG A 151 -17.00 -6.70 4.28
CA ARG A 151 -18.43 -6.39 4.13
C ARG A 151 -19.27 -7.06 5.21
N LYS A 152 -19.00 -8.32 5.52
CA LYS A 152 -19.72 -9.06 6.56
C LYS A 152 -19.51 -8.42 7.94
N GLN A 153 -18.27 -8.02 8.25
CA GLN A 153 -17.96 -7.30 9.51
C GLN A 153 -18.70 -5.97 9.58
N MET A 154 -18.71 -5.20 8.48
CA MET A 154 -19.43 -3.92 8.39
C MET A 154 -20.94 -4.09 8.62
N GLU A 155 -21.56 -5.12 8.05
CA GLU A 155 -22.99 -5.41 8.23
C GLU A 155 -23.32 -5.89 9.66
N GLU A 156 -22.40 -6.61 10.30
CA GLU A 156 -22.53 -7.06 11.69
C GLU A 156 -22.41 -5.90 12.69
N ASP A 157 -21.50 -4.95 12.47
CA ASP A 157 -21.31 -3.77 13.32
C ASP A 157 -22.47 -2.75 13.26
N GLU A 158 -23.28 -2.81 12.20
CA GLU A 158 -24.47 -1.96 12.00
C GLU A 158 -25.78 -2.58 12.56
N SER A 159 -25.74 -3.84 13.00
CA SER A 159 -26.91 -4.61 13.48
C SER A 159 -27.11 -4.55 15.00
#